data_AF-A0A4R0MTU7-F1
#
_entry.id   AF-A0A4R0MTU7-F1
#
_cell.length_a   1.000
_cell.length_b   1.000
_cell.length_c   1.000
_cell.angle_alpha   90.00
_cell.angle_beta   90.00
_cell.angle_gamma   90.00
#
_symmetry.space_group_name_H-M   'P 1'
#
loop_
_entity.id
_entity.type
_entity.pdbx_description
1 polymer ?
#
loop_
_entity_poly.entity_id
_entity_poly.type
_entity_poly.pdbx_seq_one_letter_code
_entity_poly.pdbx_strand_id
1 'polypeptide(L)'
;MTYLEALYGSQYDEIKRNGKDGNKGRLNGNIFLTAFLIMFFTTVILALCYLVPQISNGLGRLLSNTFGNNGKVTGKLLAIVFGGIFYFIINKTIGTQENFIHYVDNFLAYPEDTRNKAAKMLLVPFFVVLILMFLLAFLN
;
A
#
# COMPACT_ATOMS: atom_id res chain seq x y z
N MET A 1 6.33 0.58 18.83
CA MET A 1 6.54 0.90 17.40
C MET A 1 5.23 0.71 16.68
N THR A 2 4.70 1.76 16.06
CA THR A 2 3.51 1.70 15.20
C THR A 2 3.87 1.22 13.80
N TYR A 3 2.86 0.90 12.98
CA TYR A 3 3.09 0.51 11.58
C TYR A 3 3.75 1.62 10.76
N LEU A 4 3.33 2.88 10.95
CA LEU A 4 3.88 4.02 10.21
C LEU A 4 5.31 4.36 10.67
N GLU A 5 5.60 4.22 11.96
CA GLU A 5 6.98 4.30 12.49
C GLU A 5 7.87 3.22 11.89
N ALA A 6 7.40 1.97 11.85
CA ALA A 6 8.12 0.88 11.22
C ALA A 6 8.34 1.17 9.72
N LEU A 7 7.32 1.68 9.02
CA LEU A 7 7.35 1.94 7.58
C LEU A 7 8.36 3.05 7.24
N TYR A 8 8.15 4.25 7.78
CA TYR A 8 8.98 5.38 7.41
C TYR A 8 10.37 5.30 8.04
N GLY A 9 10.46 4.80 9.26
CA GLY A 9 11.71 4.58 9.96
C GLY A 9 12.63 3.58 9.26
N SER A 10 12.10 2.42 8.84
CA SER A 10 12.93 1.43 8.14
C SER A 10 13.41 1.94 6.77
N GLN A 11 12.57 2.67 6.04
CA GLN A 11 12.93 3.25 4.75
C GLN A 11 14.00 4.35 4.89
N TYR A 12 13.89 5.19 5.93
CA TYR A 12 14.92 6.17 6.27
C TYR A 12 16.25 5.49 6.60
N ASP A 13 16.23 4.50 7.50
CA ASP A 13 17.43 3.82 7.98
C ASP A 13 18.13 3.04 6.86
N GLU A 14 17.38 2.35 6.00
CA GLU A 14 17.92 1.66 4.82
C GLU A 14 18.65 2.62 3.88
N ILE A 15 18.04 3.76 3.54
CA ILE A 15 18.65 4.74 2.64
C ILE A 15 19.88 5.40 3.26
N LYS A 16 19.82 5.69 4.56
CA LYS A 16 20.95 6.26 5.31
C LYS A 16 22.12 5.27 5.40
N ARG A 17 21.87 3.99 5.66
CA ARG A 17 22.89 2.92 5.65
C ARG A 17 23.57 2.78 4.29
N ASN A 18 22.84 3.07 3.22
CA ASN A 18 23.37 3.11 1.85
C ASN A 18 24.12 4.42 1.51
N GLY A 19 24.41 5.28 2.50
CA GLY A 19 25.16 6.52 2.31
C GLY A 19 24.40 7.63 1.58
N LYS A 20 23.08 7.52 1.46
CA LYS A 20 22.22 8.49 0.76
C LYS A 20 21.43 9.36 1.76
N ASP A 21 20.83 10.43 1.26
CA ASP A 21 19.92 11.27 2.05
C ASP A 21 18.66 10.47 2.47
N GLY A 22 18.56 10.16 3.76
CA GLY A 22 17.46 9.40 4.35
C GLY A 22 16.08 10.04 4.14
N ASN A 23 15.98 11.34 3.86
CA ASN A 23 14.71 12.00 3.54
C ASN A 23 14.08 11.45 2.25
N LYS A 24 14.87 10.84 1.38
CA LYS A 24 14.36 10.12 0.20
C LYS A 24 13.52 8.89 0.58
N GLY A 25 13.62 8.41 1.83
CA GLY A 25 12.82 7.31 2.36
C GLY A 25 11.33 7.62 2.45
N ARG A 26 10.97 8.91 2.52
CA ARG A 26 9.57 9.34 2.49
C ARG A 26 8.86 8.93 1.21
N LEU A 27 9.53 9.07 0.06
CA LEU A 27 8.97 8.68 -1.23
C LEU A 27 8.69 7.18 -1.27
N ASN A 28 9.67 6.36 -0.87
CA ASN A 28 9.52 4.92 -0.83
C ASN A 28 8.41 4.47 0.12
N GLY A 29 8.36 5.06 1.32
CA GLY A 29 7.29 4.80 2.29
C GLY A 29 5.91 5.15 1.75
N ASN A 30 5.76 6.30 1.09
CA ASN A 30 4.49 6.72 0.48
C ASN A 30 4.06 5.79 -0.68
N ILE A 31 5.01 5.39 -1.53
CA ILE A 31 4.74 4.43 -2.62
C ILE A 31 4.31 3.08 -2.05
N PHE A 32 5.02 2.58 -1.04
CA PHE A 32 4.69 1.31 -0.40
C PHE A 32 3.30 1.35 0.25
N LEU A 33 3.00 2.40 1.03
CA LEU A 33 1.68 2.56 1.64
C LEU A 33 0.58 2.66 0.57
N THR A 34 0.85 3.37 -0.54
CA THR A 34 -0.07 3.45 -1.68
C THR A 34 -0.36 2.07 -2.26
N ALA A 35 0.69 1.30 -2.57
CA ALA A 35 0.55 -0.04 -3.12
C ALA A 35 -0.20 -0.98 -2.15
N PHE A 36 0.12 -0.90 -0.85
CA PHE A 36 -0.54 -1.70 0.17
C PHE A 36 -2.02 -1.36 0.32
N LEU A 37 -2.38 -0.07 0.33
CA LEU A 37 -3.78 0.35 0.38
C LEU A 37 -4.54 -0.11 -0.87
N ILE A 38 -3.98 0.07 -2.07
CA ILE A 38 -4.63 -0.40 -3.31
C ILE A 38 -4.88 -1.90 -3.23
N MET A 39 -3.87 -2.67 -2.83
CA MET A 39 -4.01 -4.13 -2.66
C MET A 39 -5.10 -4.48 -1.64
N PHE A 40 -5.14 -3.78 -0.51
CA PHE A 40 -6.16 -3.97 0.52
C PHE A 40 -7.56 -3.66 -0.01
N PHE A 41 -7.76 -2.52 -0.69
CA PHE A 41 -9.04 -2.15 -1.28
C PHE A 41 -9.47 -3.14 -2.38
N THR A 42 -8.56 -3.57 -3.25
CA THR A 42 -8.85 -4.61 -4.23
C THR A 42 -9.26 -5.92 -3.56
N THR A 43 -8.58 -6.32 -2.48
CA THR A 43 -8.95 -7.52 -1.70
C THR A 43 -10.36 -7.41 -1.12
N VAL A 44 -10.70 -6.25 -0.54
CA VAL A 44 -12.06 -6.00 -0.02
C VAL A 44 -13.10 -6.05 -1.13
N ILE A 45 -12.84 -5.46 -2.30
CA ILE A 45 -13.75 -5.54 -3.45
C ILE A 45 -13.95 -6.99 -3.89
N LEU A 46 -12.88 -7.78 -4.01
CA LEU A 46 -12.97 -9.20 -4.37
C LEU A 46 -13.75 -10.01 -3.33
N ALA A 47 -13.56 -9.73 -2.04
CA ALA A 47 -14.32 -10.36 -0.97
C ALA A 47 -15.82 -10.01 -1.07
N LEU A 48 -16.15 -8.75 -1.36
CA LEU A 48 -17.54 -8.32 -1.56
C LEU A 48 -18.18 -8.97 -2.79
N CYS A 49 -17.45 -9.08 -3.90
CA CYS A 49 -17.91 -9.78 -5.10
C CYS A 49 -18.19 -11.27 -4.82
N TYR A 50 -17.33 -11.91 -4.03
CA TYR A 50 -17.48 -13.32 -3.63
C TYR A 50 -18.70 -13.53 -2.73
N LEU A 51 -18.88 -12.67 -1.73
CA LEU A 51 -19.96 -12.80 -0.75
C LEU A 51 -21.32 -12.32 -1.29
N VAL A 52 -21.33 -11.38 -2.24
CA VAL A 52 -22.55 -10.74 -2.78
C VAL A 52 -22.49 -10.72 -4.31
N PRO A 53 -22.99 -11.77 -4.99
CA PRO A 53 -22.91 -11.90 -6.46
C PRO A 53 -23.53 -10.74 -7.25
N GLN A 54 -24.48 -10.02 -6.68
CA GLN A 54 -25.10 -8.83 -7.28
C GLN A 54 -24.09 -7.69 -7.47
N ILE A 55 -23.11 -7.57 -6.57
CA ILE A 55 -22.03 -6.57 -6.67
C ILE A 55 -21.12 -6.90 -7.86
N SER A 56 -20.79 -8.18 -8.05
CA SER A 56 -19.98 -8.65 -9.19
C SER A 56 -20.63 -8.27 -10.53
N ASN A 57 -21.93 -8.56 -10.68
CA ASN A 57 -22.67 -8.22 -11.91
C ASN A 57 -22.76 -6.71 -12.16
N GLY A 58 -22.89 -5.90 -11.10
CA GLY A 58 -22.93 -4.44 -11.22
C GLY A 58 -21.58 -3.83 -11.62
N LEU A 59 -20.50 -4.23 -10.94
CA LEU A 59 -19.14 -3.76 -11.22
C LEU A 59 -18.67 -4.19 -12.61
N GLY A 60 -18.95 -5.44 -13.01
CA GLY A 60 -18.60 -5.95 -14.34
C GLY A 60 -19.22 -5.12 -15.46
N ARG A 61 -20.52 -4.78 -15.35
CA ARG A 61 -21.21 -3.93 -16.33
C ARG A 61 -20.67 -2.50 -16.37
N LEU A 62 -20.36 -1.90 -15.22
CA LEU A 62 -19.79 -0.56 -15.17
C LEU A 62 -18.41 -0.52 -15.85
N LEU A 63 -17.55 -1.48 -15.51
CA LEU A 63 -16.20 -1.55 -16.08
C LEU A 63 -16.21 -1.83 -17.58
N SER A 64 -17.07 -2.75 -18.05
CA SER A 64 -17.18 -3.05 -19.49
C SER A 64 -17.69 -1.85 -20.28
N ASN A 65 -18.61 -1.05 -19.72
CA ASN A 65 -19.19 0.11 -20.39
C ASN A 65 -18.23 1.31 -20.44
N THR A 66 -17.40 1.51 -19.41
CA THR A 66 -16.47 2.66 -19.35
C THR A 66 -15.13 2.38 -20.01
N PHE A 67 -14.60 1.16 -19.90
CA PHE A 67 -13.23 0.84 -20.30
C PHE A 67 -13.13 -0.21 -21.42
N GLY A 68 -14.25 -0.75 -21.90
CA GLY A 68 -14.29 -1.77 -22.93
C GLY A 68 -13.78 -3.14 -22.46
N ASN A 69 -13.68 -4.08 -23.39
CA ASN A 69 -13.45 -5.50 -23.07
C ASN A 69 -11.96 -5.90 -22.97
N ASN A 70 -11.02 -4.94 -22.98
CA ASN A 70 -9.58 -5.23 -22.92
C ASN A 70 -9.05 -5.12 -21.49
N GLY A 71 -9.22 -6.19 -20.71
CA GLY A 71 -8.88 -6.23 -19.28
C GLY A 71 -7.45 -5.82 -18.95
N LYS A 72 -6.47 -6.05 -19.85
CA LYS A 72 -5.06 -5.67 -19.63
C LYS A 72 -4.85 -4.15 -19.68
N VAL A 73 -5.52 -3.47 -20.61
CA VAL A 73 -5.44 -2.00 -20.75
C VAL A 73 -6.24 -1.34 -19.64
N THR A 74 -7.45 -1.84 -19.38
CA THR A 74 -8.31 -1.39 -18.28
C THR A 74 -7.60 -1.47 -16.94
N GLY A 75 -6.98 -2.61 -16.63
CA GLY A 75 -6.23 -2.80 -15.39
C GLY A 75 -5.07 -1.81 -15.22
N LYS A 76 -4.29 -1.55 -16.28
CA LYS A 76 -3.20 -0.56 -16.23
C LYS A 76 -3.71 0.86 -16.00
N LEU A 77 -4.77 1.25 -16.70
CA LEU A 77 -5.32 2.60 -16.60
C LEU A 77 -5.90 2.85 -15.19
N LEU A 78 -6.66 1.88 -14.66
CA LEU A 78 -7.17 1.93 -13.30
C LEU A 78 -6.02 2.01 -12.29
N ALA A 79 -4.98 1.18 -12.44
CA ALA A 79 -3.83 1.22 -11.54
C ALA A 79 -3.12 2.59 -11.53
N ILE A 80 -3.00 3.26 -12.68
CA ILE A 80 -2.39 4.60 -12.76
C ILE A 80 -3.29 5.64 -12.10
N VAL A 81 -4.59 5.66 -12.42
CA VAL A 81 -5.53 6.66 -11.90
C VAL A 81 -5.69 6.50 -10.39
N PHE A 82 -6.03 5.30 -9.92
CA PHE A 82 -6.15 5.02 -8.50
C PHE A 82 -4.80 5.16 -7.79
N GLY A 83 -3.72 4.68 -8.40
CA GLY A 83 -2.34 4.88 -7.91
C GLY A 83 -2.03 6.34 -7.62
N GLY A 84 -2.29 7.22 -8.58
CA GLY A 84 -2.10 8.66 -8.45
C GLY A 84 -2.96 9.28 -7.36
N ILE A 85 -4.24 8.91 -7.29
CA ILE A 85 -5.19 9.43 -6.27
C ILE A 85 -4.75 9.00 -4.87
N PHE A 86 -4.50 7.72 -4.65
CA PHE A 86 -4.05 7.20 -3.34
C PHE A 86 -2.73 7.83 -2.92
N TYR A 87 -1.76 7.90 -3.85
CA TYR A 87 -0.48 8.54 -3.57
C TYR A 87 -0.64 10.01 -3.21
N PHE A 88 -1.47 10.75 -3.94
CA PHE A 88 -1.74 12.16 -3.66
C PHE A 88 -2.36 12.35 -2.27
N ILE A 89 -3.38 11.54 -1.93
CA ILE A 89 -4.02 11.56 -0.61
C ILE A 89 -2.99 11.27 0.47
N ILE A 90 -2.21 10.19 0.35
CA ILE A 90 -1.17 9.84 1.32
C ILE A 90 -0.17 10.98 1.48
N ASN A 91 0.37 11.50 0.38
CA ASN A 91 1.39 12.54 0.40
C ASN A 91 0.89 13.86 1.02
N LYS A 92 -0.43 14.12 0.99
CA LYS A 92 -1.06 15.29 1.61
C LYS A 92 -1.56 15.06 3.04
N THR A 93 -1.63 13.82 3.51
CA THR A 93 -2.18 13.47 4.83
C THR A 93 -1.12 12.82 5.70
N ILE A 94 -0.87 11.52 5.52
CA ILE A 94 0.00 10.71 6.38
C ILE A 94 1.48 10.88 6.02
N GLY A 95 1.78 11.00 4.73
CA GLY A 95 3.13 11.01 4.15
C GLY A 95 3.74 12.40 3.96
N THR A 96 3.27 13.39 4.73
CA THR A 96 3.84 14.75 4.75
C THR A 96 5.27 14.71 5.31
N GLN A 97 6.05 15.75 5.03
CA GLN A 97 7.43 15.83 5.54
C GLN A 97 7.47 15.89 7.08
N GLU A 98 6.54 16.63 7.69
CA GLU A 98 6.44 16.75 9.15
C GLU A 98 6.11 15.39 9.80
N ASN A 99 5.10 14.69 9.29
CA ASN A 99 4.75 13.36 9.79
C ASN A 99 5.88 12.36 9.56
N PHE A 100 6.55 12.42 8.42
CA PHE A 100 7.71 11.57 8.14
C PHE A 100 8.82 11.76 9.19
N ILE A 101 9.19 13.01 9.49
CA ILE A 101 10.20 13.32 10.51
C ILE A 101 9.74 12.79 11.87
N HIS A 102 8.49 13.05 12.25
CA HIS A 102 7.92 12.55 13.51
C HIS A 102 8.00 11.01 13.63
N TYR A 103 7.63 10.28 12.59
CA TYR A 103 7.70 8.82 12.58
C TYR A 103 9.14 8.29 12.61
N VAL A 104 10.07 8.98 11.93
CA VAL A 104 11.49 8.62 11.93
C VAL A 104 12.12 8.86 13.31
N ASP A 105 11.84 10.00 13.94
CA ASP A 105 12.38 10.32 15.26
C ASP A 105 11.90 9.33 16.31
N ASN A 106 10.60 9.00 16.31
CA ASN A 106 10.04 7.96 17.17
C ASN A 106 10.68 6.60 16.88
N PHE A 107 10.88 6.25 15.60
CA PHE A 107 11.52 5.00 15.21
C PHE A 107 12.96 4.90 15.74
N LEU A 108 13.75 5.96 15.59
CA LEU A 108 15.14 6.01 16.01
C LEU A 108 15.31 5.99 17.53
N ALA A 109 14.30 6.43 18.29
CA ALA A 109 14.27 6.35 19.75
C ALA A 109 14.11 4.93 20.30
N TYR A 110 13.64 3.97 19.49
CA TYR A 110 13.55 2.56 19.93
C TYR A 110 14.93 1.88 19.97
N PRO A 111 15.13 0.91 20.90
CA PRO A 111 16.31 0.05 20.90
C PRO A 111 16.48 -0.70 19.58
N GLU A 112 17.72 -1.01 19.21
CA GLU A 112 18.06 -1.67 17.94
C GLU A 112 17.31 -3.01 17.76
N ASP A 113 17.20 -3.81 18.82
CA ASP A 113 16.45 -5.07 18.83
C ASP A 113 14.98 -4.91 18.44
N THR A 114 14.38 -3.76 18.76
CA THR A 114 12.99 -3.45 18.40
C THR A 114 12.91 -2.98 16.95
N ARG A 115 13.85 -2.14 16.50
CA ARG A 115 13.93 -1.67 15.11
C ARG A 115 14.15 -2.82 14.13
N ASN A 116 14.91 -3.83 14.51
CA ASN A 116 15.10 -5.05 13.70
C ASN A 116 13.80 -5.83 13.43
N LYS A 117 12.73 -5.58 14.20
CA LYS A 117 11.40 -6.18 13.97
C LYS A 117 10.55 -5.41 12.96
N ALA A 118 10.96 -4.22 12.52
CA ALA A 118 10.19 -3.37 11.62
C ALA A 118 9.86 -4.06 10.29
N ALA A 119 10.84 -4.75 9.69
CA ALA A 119 10.62 -5.50 8.46
C ALA A 119 9.49 -6.53 8.60
N LYS A 120 9.45 -7.26 9.72
CA LYS A 120 8.36 -8.22 9.99
C LYS A 120 7.02 -7.52 10.17
N MET A 121 6.99 -6.39 10.86
CA MET A 121 5.75 -5.61 11.06
C MET A 121 5.17 -5.07 9.74
N LEU A 122 6.01 -4.82 8.74
CA LEU A 122 5.58 -4.38 7.40
C LEU A 122 5.19 -5.55 6.50
N LEU A 123 6.04 -6.57 6.44
CA LEU A 123 5.90 -7.66 5.47
C LEU A 123 4.79 -8.63 5.84
N VAL A 124 4.56 -8.92 7.13
CA VAL A 124 3.49 -9.83 7.54
C VAL A 124 2.10 -9.38 7.07
N PRO A 125 1.61 -8.16 7.39
CA PRO A 125 0.31 -7.73 6.91
C PRO A 125 0.27 -7.61 5.38
N PHE A 126 1.37 -7.19 4.74
CA PHE A 126 1.47 -7.17 3.28
C PHE A 126 1.24 -8.55 2.66
N PHE A 127 1.98 -9.58 3.14
CA PHE A 127 1.84 -10.93 2.62
C PHE A 127 0.49 -11.56 2.95
N VAL A 128 -0.08 -11.28 4.13
CA VAL A 128 -1.43 -11.74 4.47
C VAL A 128 -2.46 -11.20 3.48
N VAL A 129 -2.44 -9.89 3.20
CA VAL A 129 -3.36 -9.27 2.23
C VAL A 129 -3.08 -9.81 0.82
N LEU A 130 -1.81 -9.97 0.44
CA LEU A 130 -1.43 -10.51 -0.87
C LEU A 130 -1.97 -11.93 -1.09
N ILE A 131 -1.78 -12.82 -0.11
CA ILE A 131 -2.27 -14.21 -0.17
C ILE A 131 -3.80 -14.22 -0.25
N LEU A 132 -4.48 -13.44 0.59
CA LEU A 132 -5.94 -13.33 0.56
C LEU A 132 -6.45 -12.81 -0.79
N MET A 133 -5.78 -11.81 -1.36
CA MET A 133 -6.12 -11.27 -2.67
C MET A 133 -6.03 -12.35 -3.75
N PHE A 134 -4.95 -13.13 -3.77
CA PHE A 134 -4.80 -14.22 -4.74
C PHE A 134 -5.84 -15.31 -4.53
N LEU A 135 -6.08 -15.75 -3.28
CA LEU A 135 -7.12 -16.74 -2.99
C LEU A 135 -8.48 -16.28 -3.49
N LEU A 136 -8.89 -15.05 -3.18
CA LEU A 136 -10.16 -14.50 -3.64
C LEU A 136 -10.20 -14.30 -5.16
N ALA A 137 -9.08 -13.96 -5.80
CA ALA A 137 -9.01 -13.80 -7.25
C ALA A 137 -9.10 -15.13 -8.02
N PHE A 138 -8.69 -16.25 -7.40
CA PHE A 138 -8.82 -17.59 -7.99
C PHE A 138 -10.13 -18.30 -7.63
N LEU A 139 -10.79 -17.89 -6.54
CA LEU A 139 -12.08 -18.43 -6.10
C LEU A 139 -13.29 -17.73 -6.73
N ASN A 140 -13.13 -16.49 -7.17
CA ASN A 140 -14.11 -15.75 -7.99
C ASN A 140 -13.92 -16.06 -9.48
#